data_AF-A0A5N7ZDV5-F1
#
_entry.id   AF-A0A5N7ZDV5-F1
#
_cell.length_a   1.000
_cell.length_b   1.000
_cell.length_c   1.000
_cell.angle_alpha   90.00
_cell.angle_beta   90.00
_cell.angle_gamma   90.00
#
_symmetry.space_group_name_H-M   'P 1'
#
loop_
_entity.id
_entity.type
_entity.pdbx_description
1 polymer ?
#
loop_
_entity_poly.entity_id
_entity_poly.type
_entity_poly.pdbx_seq_one_letter_code
_entity_poly.pdbx_strand_id
1 'polypeptide(L)'
;MEQKLPYINFDNYVLRTPLLPVDHFLKLTSGKEVPDESIKKQFENPVVKEAVFLASPVLYREIEKWVSGNSKDPKEIQKIRLSFLKYLTRMASRSTPFGLFAGCGLGTFAEESAIRNTDYTQNKRHTRLDMNFVGALNQSFTTNPLIREQLRYYPNSSLYFIGDHIRYVECLYKNGNRIHHLIEIEGSDYIRDCLKQAQTGAFKATLVKALVSDEITETEATEFIDELIDNQILVSEMELSVSGTEFIGQTLNLLKNIKGAEAQVTLLAEVAAKIDALDHTLGNDPERYHDLIETLRRFEIPFDEKFIFQTDMFLNASRNVLALEVTVPLQKAITVLNRITPKNENPQLQQFMEKFRQRYEDKYGKGSVSAFAAYSWDAYLIGDQAVREAAKKAKPGTQEFRAAIRDALESGKEVVGVHGVYKMTPKDHTGVDERAAALVQVNNGGWKLINVK
;
A
#
# COMPACT_ATOMS: atom_id res chain seq x y z
N MET A 1 -13.29 -7.66 -37.54
CA MET A 1 -12.71 -8.16 -36.28
C MET A 1 -12.78 -7.04 -35.26
N GLU A 2 -13.83 -7.01 -34.45
CA GLU A 2 -13.90 -6.13 -33.28
C GLU A 2 -12.86 -6.61 -32.28
N GLN A 3 -11.71 -5.94 -32.25
CA GLN A 3 -10.71 -6.15 -31.23
C GLN A 3 -11.25 -5.54 -29.93
N LYS A 4 -11.99 -6.33 -29.15
CA LYS A 4 -12.36 -5.97 -27.78
C LYS A 4 -11.09 -5.82 -26.97
N LEU A 5 -10.70 -4.58 -26.72
CA LEU A 5 -9.62 -4.28 -25.79
C LEU A 5 -10.07 -4.66 -24.37
N PRO A 6 -9.26 -5.41 -23.60
CA PRO A 6 -9.63 -5.80 -22.24
C PRO A 6 -9.37 -4.67 -21.21
N TYR A 7 -9.16 -3.43 -21.66
CA TYR A 7 -8.95 -2.30 -20.77
C TYR A 7 -10.28 -1.57 -20.58
N ILE A 8 -10.71 -1.53 -19.32
CA ILE A 8 -11.89 -0.81 -18.89
C ILE A 8 -11.41 0.45 -18.17
N ASN A 9 -12.05 1.58 -18.42
CA ASN A 9 -11.77 2.81 -17.70
C ASN A 9 -12.26 2.67 -16.26
N PHE A 10 -11.50 3.20 -15.30
CA PHE A 10 -12.07 3.48 -13.98
C PHE A 10 -13.10 4.62 -14.10
N ASP A 11 -14.07 4.65 -13.19
CA ASP A 11 -15.09 5.71 -13.14
C ASP A 11 -14.49 7.09 -12.82
N ASN A 12 -13.26 7.10 -12.29
CA ASN A 12 -12.54 8.30 -11.88
C ASN A 12 -11.13 8.37 -12.47
N TYR A 13 -10.58 9.58 -12.48
CA TYR A 13 -9.17 9.84 -12.76
C TYR A 13 -8.55 10.70 -11.65
N VAL A 14 -7.23 10.69 -11.57
CA VAL A 14 -6.49 11.55 -10.63
C VAL A 14 -5.97 12.77 -11.38
N LEU A 15 -6.51 13.95 -11.06
CA LEU A 15 -5.94 15.23 -11.46
C LEU A 15 -4.75 15.55 -10.57
N ARG A 16 -3.65 16.01 -11.15
CA ARG A 16 -2.51 16.56 -10.41
C ARG A 16 -2.16 17.92 -10.97
N THR A 17 -2.09 18.94 -10.12
CA THR A 17 -1.74 20.30 -10.54
C THR A 17 -0.69 20.91 -9.63
N PRO A 18 0.22 21.75 -10.17
CA PRO A 18 1.09 22.58 -9.36
C PRO A 18 0.27 23.54 -8.46
N LEU A 19 0.90 24.04 -7.39
CA LEU A 19 0.32 24.99 -6.44
C LEU A 19 -0.02 26.33 -7.11
N LEU A 20 0.94 26.88 -7.86
CA LEU A 20 0.86 28.17 -8.53
C LEU A 20 0.49 27.96 -10.01
N PRO A 21 -0.25 28.90 -10.63
CA PRO A 21 -0.43 28.91 -12.07
C PRO A 21 0.91 29.10 -12.79
N VAL A 22 1.10 28.44 -13.94
CA VAL A 22 2.32 28.61 -14.76
C VAL A 22 2.53 30.08 -15.18
N ASP A 23 1.44 30.79 -15.46
CA ASP A 23 1.43 32.21 -15.81
C ASP A 23 2.04 33.09 -14.72
N HIS A 24 1.95 32.69 -13.45
CA HIS A 24 2.58 33.40 -12.34
C HIS A 24 4.10 33.45 -12.53
N PHE A 25 4.71 32.31 -12.86
CA PHE A 25 6.14 32.22 -13.09
C PHE A 25 6.56 32.87 -14.42
N LEU A 26 5.76 32.73 -15.48
CA LEU A 26 6.02 33.39 -16.76
C LEU A 26 6.02 34.91 -16.64
N LYS A 27 5.08 35.48 -15.86
CA LYS A 27 5.05 36.92 -15.55
C LYS A 27 6.24 37.37 -14.72
N LEU A 28 6.62 36.59 -13.70
CA LEU A 28 7.82 36.88 -12.89
C LEU A 28 9.10 36.92 -13.73
N THR A 29 9.16 36.10 -14.79
CA THR A 29 10.36 35.89 -15.61
C THR A 29 10.30 36.52 -17.00
N SER A 30 9.36 37.45 -17.25
CA SER A 30 9.15 38.03 -18.58
C SER A 30 10.24 39.03 -19.00
N GLY A 31 11.01 39.56 -18.05
CA GLY A 31 12.11 40.49 -18.31
C GLY A 31 13.41 39.79 -18.73
N LYS A 32 14.37 40.56 -19.27
CA LYS A 32 15.74 40.07 -19.54
C LYS A 32 16.43 39.58 -18.27
N GLU A 33 16.12 40.23 -17.15
CA GLU A 33 16.56 39.85 -15.82
C GLU A 33 15.35 39.87 -14.86
N VAL A 34 15.43 39.06 -13.81
CA VAL A 34 14.43 39.03 -12.74
C VAL A 34 15.02 39.78 -11.54
N PRO A 35 14.50 40.97 -11.18
CA PRO A 35 15.02 41.75 -10.06
C PRO A 35 14.87 41.01 -8.74
N ASP A 36 15.86 41.15 -7.86
CA ASP A 36 15.86 40.52 -6.54
C ASP A 36 14.61 40.88 -5.72
N GLU A 37 14.19 42.14 -5.75
CA GLU A 37 12.98 42.59 -5.05
C GLU A 37 11.70 41.88 -5.56
N SER A 38 11.63 41.54 -6.84
CA SER A 38 10.50 40.78 -7.39
C SER A 38 10.49 39.33 -6.91
N ILE A 39 11.67 38.75 -6.69
CA ILE A 39 11.83 37.38 -6.17
C ILE A 39 11.54 37.38 -4.66
N LYS A 40 12.11 38.30 -3.90
CA LYS A 40 11.86 38.46 -2.45
C LYS A 40 10.37 38.62 -2.15
N LYS A 41 9.66 39.40 -2.97
CA LYS A 41 8.20 39.57 -2.85
C LYS A 41 7.42 38.25 -2.93
N GLN A 42 7.92 37.25 -3.67
CA GLN A 42 7.27 35.93 -3.71
C GLN A 42 7.31 35.23 -2.35
N PHE A 43 8.35 35.49 -1.57
CA PHE A 43 8.47 34.98 -0.22
C PHE A 43 7.56 35.70 0.77
N GLU A 44 6.87 36.78 0.42
CA GLU A 44 5.85 37.38 1.30
C GLU A 44 4.58 36.54 1.39
N ASN A 45 4.32 35.70 0.39
CA ASN A 45 3.17 34.81 0.35
C ASN A 45 3.31 33.68 1.39
N PRO A 46 2.43 33.58 2.40
CA PRO A 46 2.54 32.58 3.46
C PRO A 46 2.55 31.14 2.94
N VAL A 47 1.79 30.84 1.88
CA VAL A 47 1.74 29.50 1.29
C VAL A 47 3.07 29.14 0.63
N VAL A 48 3.73 30.10 -0.02
CA VAL A 48 5.06 29.90 -0.61
C VAL A 48 6.11 29.70 0.48
N LYS A 49 6.08 30.51 1.56
CA LYS A 49 6.97 30.36 2.72
C LYS A 49 6.87 28.97 3.31
N GLU A 50 5.66 28.55 3.65
CA GLU A 50 5.39 27.26 4.25
C GLU A 50 5.82 26.10 3.35
N ALA A 51 5.50 26.17 2.06
CA ALA A 51 5.88 25.13 1.11
C ALA A 51 7.41 24.99 0.99
N VAL A 52 8.15 26.10 1.02
CA VAL A 52 9.62 26.08 1.05
C VAL A 52 10.14 25.51 2.37
N PHE A 53 9.55 25.90 3.51
CA PHE A 53 9.93 25.37 4.83
C PHE A 53 9.78 23.85 4.89
N LEU A 54 8.62 23.31 4.51
CA LEU A 54 8.36 21.86 4.50
C LEU A 54 9.32 21.09 3.60
N ALA A 55 9.68 21.66 2.46
CA ALA A 55 10.61 21.00 1.53
C ALA A 55 12.08 21.13 1.93
N SER A 56 12.46 22.27 2.52
CA SER A 56 13.83 22.59 2.89
C SER A 56 13.89 23.69 3.95
N PRO A 57 13.89 23.33 5.26
CA PRO A 57 14.03 24.29 6.35
C PRO A 57 15.34 25.10 6.25
N VAL A 58 16.40 24.48 5.74
CA VAL A 58 17.69 25.16 5.50
C VAL A 58 17.54 26.26 4.45
N LEU A 59 16.93 25.97 3.29
CA LEU A 59 16.73 27.00 2.27
C LEU A 59 15.78 28.09 2.75
N TYR A 60 14.73 27.74 3.49
CA TYR A 60 13.83 28.70 4.12
C TYR A 60 14.60 29.73 4.96
N ARG A 61 15.46 29.27 5.89
CA ARG A 61 16.28 30.15 6.75
C ARG A 61 17.22 31.05 5.93
N GLU A 62 17.82 30.53 4.86
CA GLU A 62 18.70 31.32 4.01
C GLU A 62 17.94 32.38 3.17
N ILE A 63 16.74 32.06 2.67
CA ILE A 63 15.88 33.05 2.00
C ILE A 63 15.43 34.13 3.01
N GLU A 64 15.06 33.74 4.22
CA GLU A 64 14.64 34.67 5.27
C GLU A 64 15.76 35.68 5.61
N LYS A 65 16.99 35.21 5.80
CA LYS A 65 18.18 36.08 5.97
C LYS A 65 18.40 37.02 4.80
N TRP A 66 18.19 36.55 3.58
CA TRP A 66 18.35 37.38 2.38
C TRP A 66 17.26 38.45 2.26
N VAL A 67 16.00 38.09 2.51
CA VAL A 67 14.86 39.00 2.50
C VAL A 67 15.00 40.06 3.61
N SER A 68 15.51 39.68 4.78
CA SER A 68 15.72 40.60 5.90
C SER A 68 16.97 41.48 5.78
N GLY A 69 17.73 41.39 4.68
CA GLY A 69 18.97 42.16 4.47
C GLY A 69 20.17 41.71 5.31
N ASN A 70 20.10 40.54 5.95
CA ASN A 70 21.15 39.99 6.80
C ASN A 70 22.20 39.17 6.02
N SER A 71 21.94 38.82 4.75
CA SER A 71 22.94 38.21 3.86
C SER A 71 23.75 39.28 3.13
N LYS A 72 25.09 39.17 3.16
CA LYS A 72 26.01 40.18 2.61
C LYS A 72 26.95 39.65 1.53
N ASP A 73 27.10 38.34 1.35
CA ASP A 73 27.95 37.76 0.31
C ASP A 73 27.17 37.66 -1.03
N PRO A 74 27.59 38.37 -2.09
CA PRO A 74 26.96 38.30 -3.41
C PRO A 74 26.91 36.88 -4.00
N LYS A 75 27.91 36.03 -3.73
CA LYS A 75 27.94 34.65 -4.24
C LYS A 75 26.89 33.78 -3.56
N GLU A 76 26.69 33.96 -2.26
CA GLU A 76 25.66 33.26 -1.49
C GLU A 76 24.27 33.72 -1.92
N ILE A 77 24.05 35.03 -2.04
CA ILE A 77 22.80 35.62 -2.53
C ILE A 77 22.44 35.03 -3.89
N GLN A 78 23.40 34.94 -4.82
CA GLN A 78 23.14 34.36 -6.14
C GLN A 78 22.74 32.87 -6.07
N LYS A 79 23.34 32.09 -5.16
CA LYS A 79 22.95 30.68 -4.94
C LYS A 79 21.54 30.55 -4.35
N ILE A 80 21.21 31.38 -3.36
CA ILE A 80 19.88 31.44 -2.73
C ILE A 80 18.84 31.81 -3.78
N ARG A 81 19.10 32.88 -4.55
CA ARG A 81 18.26 33.37 -5.64
C ARG A 81 17.95 32.28 -6.68
N LEU A 82 18.99 31.61 -7.19
CA LEU A 82 18.81 30.53 -8.17
C LEU A 82 18.06 29.33 -7.58
N SER A 83 18.30 29.00 -6.31
CA SER A 83 17.60 27.92 -5.64
C SER A 83 16.12 28.27 -5.47
N PHE A 84 15.80 29.45 -4.96
CA PHE A 84 14.41 29.86 -4.76
C PHE A 84 13.65 29.95 -6.08
N LEU A 85 14.26 30.47 -7.16
CA LEU A 85 13.67 30.45 -8.49
C LEU A 85 13.33 29.03 -8.96
N LYS A 86 14.21 28.03 -8.74
CA LYS A 86 13.91 26.62 -9.06
C LYS A 86 12.70 26.10 -8.29
N TYR A 87 12.56 26.49 -7.03
CA TYR A 87 11.40 26.14 -6.20
C TYR A 87 10.12 26.80 -6.70
N LEU A 88 10.17 28.09 -7.09
CA LEU A 88 9.05 28.80 -7.71
C LEU A 88 8.65 28.17 -9.06
N THR A 89 9.63 27.80 -9.90
CA THR A 89 9.36 27.08 -11.15
C THR A 89 8.68 25.74 -10.88
N ARG A 90 9.15 24.99 -9.87
CA ARG A 90 8.54 23.72 -9.48
C ARG A 90 7.10 23.92 -9.03
N MET A 91 6.86 24.89 -8.15
CA MET A 91 5.52 25.26 -7.65
C MET A 91 4.57 25.71 -8.74
N ALA A 92 5.06 26.16 -9.90
CA ALA A 92 4.23 26.70 -10.98
C ALA A 92 4.04 25.74 -12.17
N SER A 93 4.91 24.73 -12.34
CA SER A 93 4.95 23.93 -13.57
C SER A 93 4.97 22.41 -13.36
N ARG A 94 5.39 21.93 -12.19
CA ARG A 94 5.57 20.49 -11.97
C ARG A 94 4.42 19.91 -11.14
N SER A 95 3.55 19.16 -11.80
CA SER A 95 2.39 18.48 -11.19
C SER A 95 2.71 17.22 -10.38
N THR A 96 3.98 16.96 -10.02
CA THR A 96 4.33 15.81 -9.18
C THR A 96 4.09 16.16 -7.70
N PRO A 97 3.12 15.53 -7.01
CA PRO A 97 2.81 15.85 -5.61
C PRO A 97 4.07 15.71 -4.73
N PHE A 98 4.33 16.74 -3.94
CA PHE A 98 5.47 16.82 -3.03
C PHE A 98 5.28 18.00 -2.09
N GLY A 99 5.00 17.72 -0.82
CA GLY A 99 4.64 18.77 0.14
C GLY A 99 3.46 19.59 -0.38
N LEU A 100 3.58 20.90 -0.26
CA LEU A 100 2.60 21.85 -0.76
C LEU A 100 2.88 22.36 -2.18
N PHE A 101 3.86 21.81 -2.93
CA PHE A 101 4.18 22.31 -4.27
C PHE A 101 3.21 21.88 -5.37
N ALA A 102 2.56 20.74 -5.17
CA ALA A 102 1.58 20.21 -6.10
C ALA A 102 0.65 19.27 -5.34
N GLY A 103 -0.61 19.27 -5.74
CA GLY A 103 -1.64 18.47 -5.09
C GLY A 103 -2.32 17.52 -6.06
N CYS A 104 -3.15 16.65 -5.51
CA CYS A 104 -3.98 15.73 -6.28
C CYS A 104 -5.47 15.88 -5.95
N GLY A 105 -6.33 15.55 -6.91
CA GLY A 105 -7.77 15.55 -6.72
C GLY A 105 -8.41 14.45 -7.56
N LEU A 106 -9.49 13.87 -7.04
CA LEU A 106 -10.27 12.88 -7.78
C LEU A 106 -11.23 13.59 -8.74
N GLY A 107 -11.22 13.21 -10.01
CA GLY A 107 -12.13 13.71 -11.03
C GLY A 107 -13.05 12.61 -11.55
N THR A 108 -14.12 13.00 -12.23
CA THR A 108 -15.10 12.09 -12.84
C THR A 108 -15.19 12.31 -14.34
N PHE A 109 -15.75 11.35 -15.07
CA PHE A 109 -16.03 11.52 -16.49
C PHE A 109 -17.46 12.04 -16.72
N ALA A 110 -17.61 12.88 -17.75
CA ALA A 110 -18.88 13.47 -18.18
C ALA A 110 -18.95 13.56 -19.72
N GLU A 111 -20.00 14.18 -20.27
CA GLU A 111 -20.09 14.46 -21.71
C GLU A 111 -19.08 15.54 -22.14
N GLU A 112 -18.87 16.56 -21.31
CA GLU A 112 -17.97 17.67 -21.60
C GLU A 112 -16.88 17.83 -20.53
N SER A 113 -15.68 18.20 -20.98
CA SER A 113 -14.54 18.47 -20.09
C SER A 113 -14.68 19.83 -19.43
N ALA A 114 -14.44 19.88 -18.11
CA ALA A 114 -14.32 21.12 -17.38
C ALA A 114 -13.48 20.91 -16.12
N ILE A 115 -12.27 21.46 -16.13
CA ILE A 115 -11.38 21.49 -14.97
C ILE A 115 -11.22 22.96 -14.56
N ARG A 116 -11.63 23.26 -13.33
CA ARG A 116 -11.58 24.59 -12.72
C ARG A 116 -11.18 24.46 -11.26
N ASN A 117 -9.91 24.72 -10.99
CA ASN A 117 -9.40 24.83 -9.62
C ASN A 117 -9.98 26.08 -8.95
N THR A 118 -10.21 26.03 -7.64
CA THR A 118 -10.42 27.25 -6.84
C THR A 118 -9.10 27.98 -6.65
N ASP A 119 -9.13 29.09 -5.89
CA ASP A 119 -7.92 29.66 -5.34
C ASP A 119 -7.12 28.60 -4.56
N TYR A 120 -5.79 28.59 -4.74
CA TYR A 120 -4.94 27.56 -4.17
C TYR A 120 -4.90 27.60 -2.64
N THR A 121 -5.26 28.73 -2.00
CA THR A 121 -5.39 28.84 -0.54
C THR A 121 -6.54 27.99 0.01
N GLN A 122 -7.51 27.62 -0.83
CA GLN A 122 -8.64 26.78 -0.46
C GLN A 122 -8.37 25.28 -0.68
N ASN A 123 -7.20 24.90 -1.17
CA ASN A 123 -6.80 23.50 -1.21
C ASN A 123 -6.79 22.93 0.20
N LYS A 124 -6.99 21.62 0.31
CA LYS A 124 -6.85 20.91 1.58
C LYS A 124 -5.44 20.38 1.71
N ARG A 125 -5.06 20.02 2.92
CA ARG A 125 -3.81 19.35 3.21
C ARG A 125 -4.06 18.24 4.22
N HIS A 126 -3.09 17.34 4.30
CA HIS A 126 -3.04 16.31 5.31
C HIS A 126 -1.59 16.11 5.73
N THR A 127 -1.31 16.20 7.02
CA THR A 127 0.03 16.17 7.58
C THR A 127 0.21 14.96 8.46
N ARG A 128 1.30 14.25 8.23
CA ARG A 128 1.71 13.07 9.00
C ARG A 128 3.13 13.24 9.46
N LEU A 129 3.46 12.56 10.55
CA LEU A 129 4.86 12.41 10.94
C LEU A 129 5.55 11.43 9.98
N ASP A 130 6.83 11.67 9.72
CA ASP A 130 7.64 10.78 8.91
C ASP A 130 7.72 9.38 9.48
N MET A 131 7.71 8.39 8.59
CA MET A 131 7.61 6.98 8.97
C MET A 131 8.80 6.52 9.82
N ASN A 132 10.00 7.09 9.64
CA ASN A 132 11.15 6.73 10.45
C ASN A 132 10.98 7.23 11.89
N PHE A 133 10.49 8.47 12.06
CA PHE A 133 10.18 9.00 13.40
C PHE A 133 9.03 8.22 14.04
N VAL A 134 7.97 7.90 13.29
CA VAL A 134 6.86 7.06 13.75
C VAL A 134 7.36 5.69 14.22
N GLY A 135 8.30 5.07 13.50
CA GLY A 135 8.91 3.81 13.91
C GLY A 135 9.70 3.91 15.22
N ALA A 136 10.51 4.96 15.37
CA ALA A 136 11.24 5.22 16.61
C ALA A 136 10.31 5.53 17.80
N LEU A 137 9.23 6.29 17.54
CA LEU A 137 8.20 6.58 18.53
C LEU A 137 7.47 5.32 18.97
N ASN A 138 7.09 4.46 18.03
CA ASN A 138 6.51 3.16 18.35
C ASN A 138 7.44 2.32 19.22
N GLN A 139 8.73 2.24 18.83
CA GLN A 139 9.74 1.52 19.59
C GLN A 139 9.86 2.04 21.03
N SER A 140 9.83 3.37 21.22
CA SER A 140 9.89 3.98 22.56
C SER A 140 8.72 3.59 23.47
N PHE A 141 7.54 3.35 22.90
CA PHE A 141 6.37 2.87 23.65
C PHE A 141 6.48 1.38 23.93
N THR A 142 6.87 0.57 22.94
CA THR A 142 6.93 -0.89 23.08
C THR A 142 8.11 -1.40 23.92
N THR A 143 9.14 -0.57 24.13
CA THR A 143 10.25 -0.88 25.06
C THR A 143 10.01 -0.37 26.48
N ASN A 144 9.01 0.50 26.70
CA ASN A 144 8.64 0.94 28.04
C ASN A 144 8.02 -0.23 28.82
N PRO A 145 8.62 -0.68 29.94
CA PRO A 145 8.12 -1.86 30.66
C PRO A 145 6.66 -1.73 31.10
N LEU A 146 6.22 -0.55 31.55
CA LEU A 146 4.84 -0.34 32.00
C LEU A 146 3.83 -0.53 30.87
N ILE A 147 4.16 -0.07 29.67
CA ILE A 147 3.32 -0.21 28.48
C ILE A 147 3.38 -1.65 27.98
N ARG A 148 4.59 -2.18 27.81
CA ARG A 148 4.88 -3.51 27.26
C ARG A 148 4.11 -4.63 27.96
N GLU A 149 4.02 -4.58 29.29
CA GLU A 149 3.31 -5.59 30.10
C GLU A 149 1.79 -5.58 29.90
N GLN A 150 1.22 -4.48 29.40
CA GLN A 150 -0.22 -4.27 29.24
C GLN A 150 -0.69 -4.41 27.79
N LEU A 151 0.21 -4.70 26.84
CA LEU A 151 -0.13 -4.92 25.44
C LEU A 151 -0.60 -6.35 25.19
N ARG A 152 -1.43 -6.51 24.14
CA ARG A 152 -1.66 -7.81 23.52
C ARG A 152 -0.59 -8.10 22.48
N TYR A 153 -0.27 -9.38 22.39
CA TYR A 153 0.68 -9.94 21.45
C TYR A 153 -0.01 -10.92 20.51
N TYR A 154 0.44 -10.92 19.27
CA TYR A 154 -0.05 -11.73 18.16
C TYR A 154 1.13 -12.46 17.52
N PRO A 155 0.91 -13.62 16.88
CA PRO A 155 1.90 -14.20 15.98
C PRO A 155 2.36 -13.19 14.94
N ASN A 156 3.66 -13.15 14.67
CA ASN A 156 4.19 -12.37 13.56
C ASN A 156 3.50 -12.79 12.25
N SER A 157 2.92 -11.83 11.53
CA SER A 157 2.14 -12.11 10.31
C SER A 157 2.94 -12.73 9.16
N SER A 158 4.27 -12.65 9.21
CA SER A 158 5.17 -13.27 8.24
C SER A 158 5.55 -14.71 8.59
N LEU A 159 5.10 -15.21 9.74
CA LEU A 159 5.44 -16.53 10.27
C LEU A 159 4.78 -17.64 9.46
N TYR A 160 5.56 -18.64 9.08
CA TYR A 160 5.07 -19.88 8.48
C TYR A 160 5.94 -21.08 8.88
N PHE A 161 5.35 -22.28 8.80
CA PHE A 161 6.04 -23.52 9.15
C PHE A 161 6.60 -24.22 7.91
N ILE A 162 7.81 -24.77 8.04
CA ILE A 162 8.39 -25.75 7.12
C ILE A 162 8.82 -26.96 7.95
N GLY A 163 8.04 -28.05 7.90
CA GLY A 163 8.27 -29.20 8.78
C GLY A 163 8.24 -28.80 10.24
N ASP A 164 9.34 -29.07 10.95
CA ASP A 164 9.50 -28.76 12.37
C ASP A 164 10.14 -27.39 12.62
N HIS A 165 10.29 -26.57 11.58
CA HIS A 165 10.89 -25.25 11.68
C HIS A 165 9.87 -24.14 11.41
N ILE A 166 10.11 -23.00 12.06
CA ILE A 166 9.38 -21.77 11.88
C ILE A 166 10.28 -20.80 11.13
N ARG A 167 9.73 -20.15 10.10
CA ARG A 167 10.38 -19.04 9.42
C ARG A 167 9.54 -17.79 9.51
N TYR A 168 10.19 -16.66 9.73
CA TYR A 168 9.53 -15.36 9.81
C TYR A 168 10.52 -14.24 9.45
N VAL A 169 9.98 -13.07 9.16
CA VAL A 169 10.74 -11.86 8.90
C VAL A 169 10.84 -11.05 10.19
N GLU A 170 12.07 -10.89 10.67
CA GLU A 170 12.41 -9.96 11.74
C GLU A 170 12.71 -8.59 11.15
N CYS A 171 12.27 -7.55 11.86
CA CYS A 171 12.48 -6.16 11.49
C CYS A 171 13.39 -5.46 12.51
N LEU A 172 14.58 -5.04 12.09
CA LEU A 172 15.54 -4.31 12.92
C LEU A 172 15.69 -2.86 12.46
N TYR A 173 15.87 -1.95 13.42
CA TYR A 173 16.18 -0.56 13.13
C TYR A 173 17.67 -0.30 13.36
N LYS A 174 18.41 0.10 12.32
CA LYS A 174 19.83 0.45 12.40
C LYS A 174 20.07 1.80 11.74
N ASN A 175 20.61 2.76 12.49
CA ASN A 175 20.87 4.13 12.01
C ASN A 175 19.63 4.80 11.37
N GLY A 176 18.45 4.59 11.94
CA GLY A 176 17.18 5.12 11.42
C GLY A 176 16.63 4.40 10.19
N ASN A 177 17.27 3.34 9.70
CA ASN A 177 16.77 2.53 8.59
C ASN A 177 16.22 1.19 9.09
N ARG A 178 15.11 0.76 8.48
CA ARG A 178 14.48 -0.55 8.71
C ARG A 178 15.17 -1.63 7.86
N ILE A 179 15.69 -2.66 8.50
CA ILE A 179 16.35 -3.83 7.88
C ILE A 179 15.49 -5.06 8.15
N HIS A 180 15.34 -5.93 7.16
CA HIS A 180 14.55 -7.15 7.26
C HIS A 180 15.45 -8.38 7.16
N HIS A 181 15.34 -9.29 8.13
CA HIS A 181 16.06 -10.57 8.14
C HIS A 181 15.06 -11.73 8.11
N LEU A 182 15.32 -12.73 7.27
CA LEU A 182 14.59 -13.99 7.33
C LEU A 182 15.25 -14.86 8.41
N ILE A 183 14.50 -15.14 9.46
CA ILE A 183 14.92 -15.97 10.59
C ILE A 183 14.31 -17.38 10.44
N GLU A 184 15.05 -18.39 10.87
CA GLU A 184 14.62 -19.78 10.95
C GLU A 184 14.97 -20.33 12.33
N ILE A 185 13.97 -20.88 13.03
CA ILE A 185 14.12 -21.50 14.35
C ILE A 185 13.38 -22.83 14.38
N GLU A 186 13.72 -23.67 15.36
CA GLU A 186 12.96 -24.88 15.65
C GLU A 186 11.61 -24.53 16.29
N GLY A 187 10.53 -25.13 15.79
CA GLY A 187 9.16 -24.89 16.26
C GLY A 187 8.76 -25.86 17.34
N SER A 188 9.25 -25.67 18.56
CA SER A 188 8.88 -26.49 19.72
C SER A 188 7.38 -26.43 20.01
N ASP A 189 6.86 -27.44 20.71
CA ASP A 189 5.44 -27.50 21.09
C ASP A 189 5.03 -26.28 21.94
N TYR A 190 5.91 -25.81 22.82
CA TYR A 190 5.71 -24.57 23.59
C TYR A 190 5.48 -23.35 22.71
N ILE A 191 6.30 -23.16 21.65
CA ILE A 191 6.10 -22.04 20.71
C ILE A 191 4.77 -22.21 19.98
N ARG A 192 4.45 -23.43 19.51
CA ARG A 192 3.19 -23.70 18.79
C ARG A 192 1.96 -23.38 19.64
N ASP A 193 1.99 -23.74 20.92
CA ASP A 193 0.91 -23.45 21.85
C ASP A 193 0.78 -21.96 22.17
N CYS A 194 1.90 -21.25 22.37
CA CYS A 194 1.90 -19.79 22.50
C CYS A 194 1.30 -19.11 21.28
N LEU A 195 1.74 -19.50 20.07
CA LEU A 195 1.25 -18.94 18.81
C LEU A 195 -0.26 -19.19 18.64
N LYS A 196 -0.73 -20.39 19.01
CA LYS A 196 -2.16 -20.74 18.96
C LYS A 196 -2.99 -19.88 19.91
N GLN A 197 -2.52 -19.68 21.14
CA GLN A 197 -3.21 -18.83 22.12
C GLN A 197 -3.21 -17.35 21.73
N ALA A 198 -2.14 -16.88 21.09
CA ALA A 198 -1.99 -15.50 20.66
C ALA A 198 -2.72 -15.17 19.33
N GLN A 199 -3.36 -16.15 18.65
CA GLN A 199 -3.97 -15.93 17.32
C GLN A 199 -4.94 -14.75 17.25
N THR A 200 -5.69 -14.51 18.32
CA THR A 200 -6.64 -13.39 18.43
C THR A 200 -6.16 -12.28 19.37
N GLY A 201 -4.87 -12.30 19.71
CA GLY A 201 -4.24 -11.41 20.68
C GLY A 201 -4.32 -11.95 22.10
N ALA A 202 -3.18 -12.06 22.77
CA ALA A 202 -3.10 -12.47 24.17
C ALA A 202 -2.19 -11.54 24.98
N PHE A 203 -2.53 -11.31 26.25
CA PHE A 203 -1.64 -10.60 27.17
C PHE A 203 -0.47 -11.50 27.56
N LYS A 204 0.71 -10.90 27.80
CA LYS A 204 1.90 -11.62 28.27
C LYS A 204 1.60 -12.51 29.48
N ALA A 205 0.91 -11.98 30.49
CA ALA A 205 0.52 -12.74 31.69
C ALA A 205 -0.34 -13.97 31.38
N THR A 206 -1.19 -13.92 30.35
CA THR A 206 -2.00 -15.07 29.91
C THR A 206 -1.12 -16.16 29.29
N LEU A 207 -0.15 -15.77 28.46
CA LEU A 207 0.78 -16.69 27.81
C LEU A 207 1.72 -17.34 28.83
N VAL A 208 2.26 -16.56 29.78
CA VAL A 208 3.08 -17.05 30.89
C VAL A 208 2.31 -18.09 31.70
N LYS A 209 1.09 -17.76 32.16
CA LYS A 209 0.26 -18.66 32.95
C LYS A 209 -0.05 -19.98 32.23
N ALA A 210 -0.14 -19.97 30.90
CA ALA A 210 -0.41 -21.17 30.13
C ALA A 210 0.81 -22.10 29.98
N LEU A 211 2.02 -21.60 30.21
CA LEU A 211 3.25 -22.38 30.18
C LEU A 211 3.65 -22.91 31.56
N VAL A 212 3.25 -22.23 32.65
CA VAL A 212 3.57 -22.65 34.02
C VAL A 212 3.00 -24.06 34.30
N SER A 213 3.86 -24.94 34.80
CA SER A 213 3.54 -26.31 35.16
C SER A 213 4.40 -26.76 36.35
N ASP A 214 4.25 -28.01 36.81
CA ASP A 214 5.11 -28.58 37.86
C ASP A 214 6.60 -28.60 37.46
N GLU A 215 6.90 -28.54 36.16
CA GLU A 215 8.25 -28.55 35.59
C GLU A 215 8.74 -27.16 35.13
N ILE A 216 7.85 -26.18 34.99
CA ILE A 216 8.15 -24.85 34.44
C ILE A 216 7.71 -23.79 35.44
N THR A 217 8.67 -23.06 35.99
CA THR A 217 8.41 -21.97 36.92
C THR A 217 7.86 -20.73 36.22
N GLU A 218 7.20 -19.84 36.97
CA GLU A 218 6.69 -18.57 36.43
C GLU A 218 7.80 -17.67 35.88
N THR A 219 8.99 -17.70 36.50
CA THR A 219 10.16 -16.96 36.04
C THR A 219 10.63 -17.47 34.67
N GLU A 220 10.81 -18.79 34.52
CA GLU A 220 11.24 -19.41 33.26
C GLU A 220 10.22 -19.15 32.14
N ALA A 221 8.92 -19.28 32.44
CA ALA A 221 7.86 -18.96 31.48
C ALA A 221 7.86 -17.47 31.09
N THR A 222 8.14 -16.57 32.03
CA THR A 222 8.22 -15.12 31.76
C THR A 222 9.39 -14.80 30.84
N GLU A 223 10.59 -15.31 31.16
CA GLU A 223 11.79 -15.13 30.35
C GLU A 223 11.59 -15.68 28.93
N PHE A 224 10.98 -16.86 28.81
CA PHE A 224 10.68 -17.45 27.51
C PHE A 224 9.71 -16.60 26.67
N ILE A 225 8.63 -16.08 27.26
CA ILE A 225 7.70 -15.20 26.54
C ILE A 225 8.38 -13.88 26.16
N ASP A 226 9.22 -13.32 27.03
CA ASP A 226 10.02 -12.13 26.68
C ASP A 226 10.95 -12.40 25.50
N GLU A 227 11.61 -13.56 25.43
CA GLU A 227 12.40 -13.97 24.26
C GLU A 227 11.54 -14.06 23.00
N LEU A 228 10.33 -14.61 23.06
CA LEU A 228 9.45 -14.68 21.89
C LEU A 228 9.05 -13.28 21.40
N ILE A 229 8.85 -12.32 22.30
CA ILE A 229 8.51 -10.95 21.97
C ILE A 229 9.74 -10.20 21.41
N ASP A 230 10.89 -10.33 22.07
CA ASP A 230 12.12 -9.63 21.69
C ASP A 230 12.65 -10.10 20.34
N ASN A 231 12.50 -11.40 20.04
CA ASN A 231 12.83 -11.99 18.74
C ASN A 231 11.68 -11.83 17.72
N GLN A 232 10.61 -11.09 18.03
CA GLN A 232 9.49 -10.78 17.14
C GLN A 232 8.77 -12.03 16.57
N ILE A 233 8.77 -13.14 17.31
CA ILE A 233 7.89 -14.29 17.03
C ILE A 233 6.47 -13.91 17.44
N LEU A 234 6.37 -13.20 18.58
CA LEU A 234 5.19 -12.48 19.03
C LEU A 234 5.40 -10.98 18.80
N VAL A 235 4.45 -10.32 18.15
CA VAL A 235 4.46 -8.89 17.87
C VAL A 235 3.32 -8.20 18.60
N SER A 236 3.55 -6.97 19.06
CA SER A 236 2.54 -6.23 19.82
C SER A 236 1.41 -5.69 18.93
N GLU A 237 0.25 -5.40 19.54
CA GLU A 237 -0.88 -4.74 18.86
C GLU A 237 -0.60 -3.30 18.40
N MET A 238 0.58 -2.75 18.75
CA MET A 238 1.11 -1.48 18.28
C MET A 238 1.96 -1.60 17.01
N GLU A 239 1.89 -2.74 16.30
CA GLU A 239 2.56 -2.88 14.99
C GLU A 239 2.16 -1.78 14.00
N LEU A 240 3.13 -1.36 13.20
CA LEU A 240 2.96 -0.24 12.27
C LEU A 240 2.18 -0.70 11.05
N SER A 241 0.94 -0.23 10.91
CA SER A 241 0.15 -0.50 9.73
C SER A 241 0.43 0.50 8.60
N VAL A 242 0.59 -0.02 7.37
CA VAL A 242 0.69 0.79 6.15
C VAL A 242 -0.69 1.19 5.59
N SER A 243 -1.77 0.63 6.14
CA SER A 243 -3.14 0.85 5.68
C SER A 243 -4.14 0.91 6.83
N GLY A 244 -5.25 1.61 6.65
CA GLY A 244 -6.26 1.79 7.70
C GLY A 244 -5.99 3.03 8.55
N THR A 245 -6.33 2.96 9.84
CA THR A 245 -6.21 4.09 10.77
C THR A 245 -4.75 4.51 10.93
N GLU A 246 -4.52 5.82 11.00
CA GLU A 246 -3.18 6.37 11.14
C GLU A 246 -2.58 6.11 12.54
N PHE A 247 -1.26 6.01 12.58
CA PHE A 247 -0.50 5.63 13.76
C PHE A 247 -0.84 6.44 15.02
N ILE A 248 -0.88 7.78 14.94
CA ILE A 248 -1.15 8.62 16.11
C ILE A 248 -2.53 8.30 16.71
N GLY A 249 -3.55 8.17 15.85
CA GLY A 249 -4.91 7.84 16.29
C GLY A 249 -5.02 6.44 16.88
N GLN A 250 -4.40 5.45 16.23
CA GLN A 250 -4.33 4.06 16.73
C GLN A 250 -3.64 4.00 18.10
N THR A 251 -2.45 4.60 18.21
CA THR A 251 -1.64 4.61 19.42
C THR A 251 -2.33 5.34 20.57
N LEU A 252 -2.98 6.48 20.31
CA LEU A 252 -3.77 7.17 21.33
C LEU A 252 -4.91 6.30 21.88
N ASN A 253 -5.60 5.56 21.01
CA ASN A 253 -6.68 4.67 21.44
C ASN A 253 -6.16 3.50 22.28
N LEU A 254 -4.96 2.99 21.98
CA LEU A 254 -4.31 1.93 22.76
C LEU A 254 -3.81 2.47 24.11
N LEU A 255 -2.99 3.52 24.11
CA LEU A 255 -2.37 4.06 25.33
C LEU A 255 -3.40 4.56 26.36
N LYS A 256 -4.57 5.05 25.94
CA LYS A 256 -5.67 5.43 26.85
C LYS A 256 -6.15 4.28 27.74
N ASN A 257 -5.97 3.04 27.32
CA ASN A 257 -6.38 1.86 28.08
C ASN A 257 -5.24 1.28 28.93
N ILE A 258 -4.04 1.86 28.88
CA ILE A 258 -2.85 1.41 29.60
C ILE A 258 -2.68 2.25 30.86
N LYS A 259 -2.65 1.61 32.02
CA LYS A 259 -2.46 2.29 33.30
C LYS A 259 -1.03 2.81 33.41
N GLY A 260 -0.85 4.06 33.82
CA GLY A 260 0.48 4.67 33.94
C GLY A 260 1.02 5.27 32.63
N ALA A 261 0.23 5.29 31.56
CA ALA A 261 0.59 5.90 30.26
C ALA A 261 0.00 7.31 30.08
N GLU A 262 -0.51 7.95 31.13
CA GLU A 262 -1.26 9.21 31.05
C GLU A 262 -0.41 10.38 30.51
N ALA A 263 0.88 10.39 30.85
CA ALA A 263 1.83 11.39 30.34
C ALA A 263 2.04 11.24 28.83
N GLN A 264 2.22 10.01 28.34
CA GLN A 264 2.39 9.69 26.92
C GLN A 264 1.12 10.00 26.13
N VAL A 265 -0.07 9.67 26.68
CA VAL A 265 -1.36 10.03 26.08
C VAL A 265 -1.50 11.54 25.96
N THR A 266 -1.19 12.29 27.02
CA THR A 266 -1.28 13.75 27.01
C THR A 266 -0.36 14.36 25.96
N LEU A 267 0.89 13.91 25.92
CA LEU A 267 1.89 14.42 24.98
C LEU A 267 1.52 14.07 23.52
N LEU A 268 1.11 12.83 23.25
CA LEU A 268 0.72 12.40 21.91
C LEU A 268 -0.59 13.08 21.46
N ALA A 269 -1.50 13.38 22.38
CA ALA A 269 -2.73 14.12 22.08
C ALA A 269 -2.43 15.58 21.74
N GLU A 270 -1.46 16.20 22.42
CA GLU A 270 -0.95 17.53 22.10
C GLU A 270 -0.36 17.58 20.67
N VAL A 271 0.46 16.58 20.31
CA VAL A 271 0.99 16.42 18.95
C VAL A 271 -0.13 16.27 17.92
N ALA A 272 -1.11 15.39 18.19
CA ALA A 272 -2.26 15.17 17.31
C ALA A 272 -3.04 16.47 17.07
N ALA A 273 -3.31 17.24 18.14
CA ALA A 273 -4.03 18.51 18.05
C ALA A 273 -3.25 19.57 17.27
N LYS A 274 -1.92 19.65 17.44
CA LYS A 274 -1.08 20.58 16.68
C LYS A 274 -1.05 20.22 15.19
N ILE A 275 -1.00 18.92 14.85
CA ILE A 275 -1.08 18.44 13.45
C ILE A 275 -2.44 18.76 12.84
N ASP A 276 -3.54 18.42 13.52
CA ASP A 276 -4.90 18.77 13.07
C ASP A 276 -5.03 20.28 12.84
N ALA A 277 -4.47 21.08 13.75
CA ALA A 277 -4.51 22.52 13.65
C ALA A 277 -3.68 23.09 12.48
N LEU A 278 -2.65 22.38 12.00
CA LEU A 278 -1.93 22.72 10.76
C LEU A 278 -2.80 22.44 9.53
N ASP A 279 -3.63 21.40 9.58
CA ASP A 279 -4.38 20.92 8.42
C ASP A 279 -5.65 21.73 8.10
N HIS A 280 -6.07 22.63 8.99
CA HIS A 280 -7.19 23.56 8.76
C HIS A 280 -6.89 24.66 7.73
N THR A 281 -5.62 24.96 7.44
CA THR A 281 -5.25 26.04 6.53
C THR A 281 -3.94 25.77 5.79
N LEU A 282 -3.80 26.35 4.61
CA LEU A 282 -2.50 26.52 3.96
C LEU A 282 -1.90 27.87 4.37
N GLY A 283 -0.58 27.98 4.24
CA GLY A 283 0.17 29.16 4.62
C GLY A 283 0.37 29.31 6.12
N ASN A 284 0.51 28.20 6.87
CA ASN A 284 0.86 28.30 8.29
C ASN A 284 2.23 28.96 8.48
N ASP A 285 2.34 29.68 9.58
CA ASP A 285 3.62 30.20 10.03
C ASP A 285 4.58 29.03 10.39
N PRO A 286 5.82 29.00 9.85
CA PRO A 286 6.87 28.07 10.24
C PRO A 286 7.06 27.90 11.75
N GLU A 287 6.78 28.93 12.56
CA GLU A 287 6.84 28.85 14.03
C GLU A 287 5.91 27.77 14.61
N ARG A 288 4.76 27.48 13.96
CA ARG A 288 3.86 26.39 14.39
C ARG A 288 4.51 25.01 14.27
N TYR A 289 5.38 24.84 13.28
CA TYR A 289 6.15 23.61 13.10
C TYR A 289 7.30 23.53 14.10
N HIS A 290 7.94 24.66 14.42
CA HIS A 290 8.96 24.71 15.46
C HIS A 290 8.38 24.35 16.83
N ASP A 291 7.24 24.94 17.20
CA ASP A 291 6.49 24.57 18.41
C ASP A 291 6.11 23.08 18.43
N LEU A 292 5.66 22.51 17.31
CA LEU A 292 5.41 21.07 17.21
C LEU A 292 6.70 20.25 17.35
N ILE A 293 7.82 20.67 16.76
CA ILE A 293 9.13 20.03 16.91
C ILE A 293 9.55 20.04 18.38
N GLU A 294 9.39 21.14 19.12
CA GLU A 294 9.68 21.19 20.57
C GLU A 294 8.83 20.17 21.35
N THR A 295 7.54 20.07 21.02
CA THR A 295 6.68 19.03 21.62
C THR A 295 7.21 17.63 21.31
N LEU A 296 7.65 17.37 20.07
CA LEU A 296 8.22 16.07 19.69
C LEU A 296 9.54 15.76 20.40
N ARG A 297 10.37 16.76 20.70
CA ARG A 297 11.63 16.55 21.46
C ARG A 297 11.41 16.07 22.89
N ARG A 298 10.23 16.29 23.47
CA ARG A 298 9.85 15.80 24.81
C ARG A 298 9.71 14.27 24.87
N PHE A 299 9.65 13.58 23.73
CA PHE A 299 9.76 12.12 23.69
C PHE A 299 11.21 11.61 23.81
N GLU A 300 12.20 12.51 23.79
CA GLU A 300 13.64 12.17 23.90
C GLU A 300 14.15 11.26 22.77
N ILE A 301 13.48 11.31 21.61
CA ILE A 301 13.85 10.55 20.41
C ILE A 301 14.73 11.44 19.53
N PRO A 302 15.92 10.98 19.10
CA PRO A 302 16.75 11.73 18.17
C PRO A 302 16.13 11.71 16.76
N PHE A 303 16.11 12.87 16.10
CA PHE A 303 15.61 12.98 14.74
C PHE A 303 16.23 14.17 13.99
N ASP A 304 16.13 14.15 12.66
CA ASP A 304 16.51 15.28 11.79
C ASP A 304 15.25 16.08 11.44
N GLU A 305 15.22 17.35 11.85
CA GLU A 305 14.11 18.30 11.60
C GLU A 305 13.66 18.34 10.14
N LYS A 306 14.58 18.09 9.20
CA LYS A 306 14.29 18.09 7.77
C LYS A 306 13.30 17.01 7.35
N PHE A 307 13.23 15.90 8.09
CA PHE A 307 12.47 14.72 7.71
C PHE A 307 11.38 14.39 8.73
N ILE A 308 10.75 15.39 9.35
CA ILE A 308 9.72 15.15 10.37
C ILE A 308 8.31 15.17 9.82
N PHE A 309 8.03 16.05 8.87
CA PHE A 309 6.68 16.27 8.37
C PHE A 309 6.54 15.77 6.94
N GLN A 310 5.55 14.90 6.73
CA GLN A 310 5.07 14.53 5.41
C GLN A 310 3.71 15.19 5.20
N THR A 311 3.63 16.10 4.23
CA THR A 311 2.39 16.81 3.93
C THR A 311 1.96 16.52 2.49
N ASP A 312 0.71 16.13 2.33
CA ASP A 312 0.07 15.96 1.03
C ASP A 312 -0.96 17.07 0.82
N MET A 313 -0.96 17.68 -0.36
CA MET A 313 -1.96 18.67 -0.75
C MET A 313 -3.06 18.03 -1.60
N PHE A 314 -4.31 18.31 -1.26
CA PHE A 314 -5.49 17.88 -2.02
C PHE A 314 -6.17 19.07 -2.68
N LEU A 315 -6.44 18.94 -3.97
CA LEU A 315 -7.02 20.00 -4.78
C LEU A 315 -8.47 20.24 -4.39
N ASN A 316 -8.83 21.50 -4.15
CA ASN A 316 -10.22 21.90 -4.02
C ASN A 316 -10.71 22.43 -5.38
N ALA A 317 -11.07 21.53 -6.30
CA ALA A 317 -11.54 21.94 -7.61
C ALA A 317 -13.05 22.25 -7.57
N SER A 318 -13.44 23.43 -8.05
CA SER A 318 -14.86 23.79 -8.24
C SER A 318 -15.54 22.93 -9.31
N ARG A 319 -14.76 22.45 -10.29
CA ARG A 319 -15.18 21.46 -11.28
C ARG A 319 -13.97 20.62 -11.69
N ASN A 320 -14.11 19.30 -11.71
CA ASN A 320 -13.04 18.37 -12.08
C ASN A 320 -13.62 17.21 -12.89
N VAL A 321 -14.03 17.52 -14.12
CA VAL A 321 -14.61 16.53 -15.04
C VAL A 321 -13.87 16.51 -16.37
N LEU A 322 -13.72 15.31 -16.94
CA LEU A 322 -13.20 15.11 -18.28
C LEU A 322 -14.27 14.47 -19.17
N ALA A 323 -14.32 14.86 -20.43
CA ALA A 323 -15.18 14.22 -21.40
C ALA A 323 -14.73 12.76 -21.61
N LEU A 324 -15.69 11.83 -21.68
CA LEU A 324 -15.39 10.40 -21.92
C LEU A 324 -14.59 10.17 -23.20
N GLU A 325 -14.80 11.01 -24.22
CA GLU A 325 -14.07 10.96 -25.49
C GLU A 325 -12.55 11.07 -25.33
N VAL A 326 -12.06 11.73 -24.27
CA VAL A 326 -10.62 11.85 -23.97
C VAL A 326 -9.98 10.48 -23.71
N THR A 327 -10.77 9.50 -23.28
CA THR A 327 -10.28 8.14 -23.02
C THR A 327 -10.03 7.33 -24.29
N VAL A 328 -10.69 7.66 -25.40
CA VAL A 328 -10.62 6.89 -26.65
C VAL A 328 -9.21 6.89 -27.26
N PRO A 329 -8.51 8.05 -27.40
CA PRO A 329 -7.12 8.05 -27.84
C PRO A 329 -6.17 7.31 -26.87
N LEU A 330 -6.41 7.40 -25.56
CA LEU A 330 -5.60 6.72 -24.55
C LEU A 330 -5.68 5.20 -24.69
N GLN A 331 -6.88 4.66 -24.88
CA GLN A 331 -7.09 3.22 -25.12
C GLN A 331 -6.39 2.76 -26.40
N LYS A 332 -6.46 3.55 -27.48
CA LYS A 332 -5.70 3.27 -28.73
C LYS A 332 -4.19 3.28 -28.47
N ALA A 333 -3.68 4.25 -27.74
CA ALA A 333 -2.26 4.33 -27.40
C ALA A 333 -1.79 3.13 -26.56
N ILE A 334 -2.54 2.75 -25.51
CA ILE A 334 -2.26 1.57 -24.69
C ILE A 334 -2.22 0.31 -25.55
N THR A 335 -3.13 0.18 -26.53
CA THR A 335 -3.14 -0.95 -27.47
C THR A 335 -1.84 -1.04 -28.27
N VAL A 336 -1.36 0.09 -28.79
CA VAL A 336 -0.11 0.15 -29.54
C VAL A 336 1.06 -0.19 -28.62
N LEU A 337 1.12 0.43 -27.43
CA LEU A 337 2.15 0.16 -26.43
C LEU A 337 2.22 -1.33 -26.10
N ASN A 338 1.10 -1.98 -25.81
CA ASN A 338 1.06 -3.43 -25.53
C ASN A 338 1.58 -4.30 -26.67
N ARG A 339 1.37 -3.90 -27.94
CA ARG A 339 1.87 -4.67 -29.09
C ARG A 339 3.37 -4.53 -29.29
N ILE A 340 3.94 -3.39 -28.91
CA ILE A 340 5.38 -3.13 -29.04
C ILE A 340 6.15 -3.44 -27.76
N THR A 341 5.48 -3.61 -26.62
CA THR A 341 6.09 -4.06 -25.38
C THR A 341 6.54 -5.51 -25.56
N PRO A 342 7.85 -5.80 -25.56
CA PRO A 342 8.31 -7.17 -25.63
C PRO A 342 7.83 -7.92 -24.39
N LYS A 343 7.48 -9.19 -24.57
CA LYS A 343 7.19 -10.07 -23.44
C LYS A 343 8.45 -10.18 -22.59
N ASN A 344 8.46 -9.53 -21.43
CA ASN A 344 9.58 -9.62 -20.50
C ASN A 344 9.43 -10.91 -19.70
N GLU A 345 10.07 -11.99 -20.16
CA GLU A 345 10.10 -13.24 -19.42
C GLU A 345 11.14 -13.12 -18.31
N ASN A 346 10.74 -13.32 -17.05
CA ASN A 346 11.66 -13.31 -15.92
C ASN A 346 12.53 -14.59 -15.97
N PRO A 347 13.83 -14.51 -16.30
CA PRO A 347 14.66 -15.70 -16.49
C PRO A 347 14.82 -16.53 -15.21
N GLN A 348 14.81 -15.88 -14.04
CA GLN A 348 14.89 -16.56 -12.74
C GLN A 348 13.62 -17.36 -12.47
N LEU A 349 12.45 -16.80 -12.78
CA LEU A 349 11.18 -17.50 -12.62
C LEU A 349 11.06 -18.67 -13.61
N GLN A 350 11.47 -18.47 -14.86
CA GLN A 350 11.51 -19.55 -15.86
C GLN A 350 12.42 -20.69 -15.42
N GLN A 351 13.64 -20.35 -14.96
CA GLN A 351 14.58 -21.34 -14.45
C GLN A 351 14.04 -22.06 -13.20
N PHE A 352 13.34 -21.35 -12.30
CA PHE A 352 12.69 -21.95 -11.15
C PHE A 352 11.60 -22.93 -11.57
N MET A 353 10.70 -22.54 -12.48
CA MET A 353 9.62 -23.39 -12.98
C MET A 353 10.17 -24.67 -13.63
N GLU A 354 11.23 -24.55 -14.43
CA GLU A 354 11.89 -25.69 -15.06
C GLU A 354 12.51 -26.62 -14.00
N LYS A 355 13.30 -26.08 -13.07
CA LYS A 355 13.89 -26.85 -11.97
C LYS A 355 12.84 -27.48 -11.05
N PHE A 356 11.69 -26.84 -10.86
CA PHE A 356 10.58 -27.38 -10.09
C PHE A 356 9.92 -28.54 -10.84
N ARG A 357 9.57 -28.34 -12.11
CA ARG A 357 9.01 -29.38 -12.98
C ARG A 357 9.93 -30.60 -13.00
N GLN A 358 11.23 -30.40 -13.22
CA GLN A 358 12.22 -31.48 -13.21
C GLN A 358 12.20 -32.24 -11.89
N ARG A 359 12.33 -31.57 -10.74
CA ARG A 359 12.31 -32.22 -9.42
C ARG A 359 11.00 -32.95 -9.13
N TYR A 360 9.87 -32.37 -9.53
CA TYR A 360 8.55 -32.98 -9.35
C TYR A 360 8.42 -34.25 -10.20
N GLU A 361 8.81 -34.18 -11.47
CA GLU A 361 8.81 -35.32 -12.37
C GLU A 361 9.84 -36.40 -12.00
N ASP A 362 11.02 -36.03 -11.48
CA ASP A 362 12.01 -36.98 -10.97
C ASP A 362 11.45 -37.78 -9.78
N LYS A 363 10.63 -37.14 -8.94
CA LYS A 363 10.04 -37.77 -7.75
C LYS A 363 8.76 -38.57 -8.06
N TYR A 364 7.90 -38.05 -8.93
CA TYR A 364 6.55 -38.60 -9.16
C TYR A 364 6.37 -39.22 -10.56
N GLY A 365 7.44 -39.27 -11.36
CA GLY A 365 7.45 -39.82 -12.72
C GLY A 365 7.40 -38.74 -13.80
N LYS A 366 8.06 -39.01 -14.94
CA LYS A 366 8.08 -38.11 -16.10
C LYS A 366 6.66 -37.81 -16.60
N GLY A 367 6.34 -36.53 -16.80
CA GLY A 367 5.00 -36.08 -17.20
C GLY A 367 3.93 -36.14 -16.10
N SER A 368 4.31 -36.33 -14.83
CA SER A 368 3.38 -36.30 -13.69
C SER A 368 2.77 -34.92 -13.41
N VAL A 369 3.34 -33.84 -13.95
CA VAL A 369 2.72 -32.52 -13.96
C VAL A 369 1.52 -32.55 -14.90
N SER A 370 0.31 -32.40 -14.36
CA SER A 370 -0.92 -32.62 -15.14
C SER A 370 -2.00 -31.55 -14.94
N ALA A 371 -2.87 -31.46 -15.94
CA ALA A 371 -4.10 -30.67 -15.91
C ALA A 371 -5.25 -31.35 -15.11
N PHE A 372 -5.01 -32.52 -14.48
CA PHE A 372 -6.06 -33.28 -13.79
C PHE A 372 -6.76 -32.50 -12.67
N ALA A 373 -6.06 -31.61 -11.97
CA ALA A 373 -6.70 -30.73 -10.99
C ALA A 373 -7.75 -29.81 -11.63
N ALA A 374 -7.47 -29.29 -12.83
CA ALA A 374 -8.40 -28.44 -13.56
C ALA A 374 -9.55 -29.26 -14.18
N TYR A 375 -9.33 -30.50 -14.62
CA TYR A 375 -10.41 -31.37 -15.09
C TYR A 375 -11.37 -31.75 -13.96
N SER A 376 -10.84 -32.03 -12.76
CA SER A 376 -11.65 -32.32 -11.57
C SER A 376 -12.47 -31.11 -11.13
N TRP A 377 -11.93 -29.90 -11.26
CA TRP A 377 -12.64 -28.66 -10.95
C TRP A 377 -13.80 -28.41 -11.93
N ASP A 378 -13.58 -28.63 -13.23
CA ASP A 378 -14.62 -28.49 -14.25
C ASP A 378 -15.78 -29.48 -14.01
N ALA A 379 -15.46 -30.73 -13.70
CA ALA A 379 -16.45 -31.75 -13.36
C ALA A 379 -17.26 -31.37 -12.10
N TYR A 380 -16.61 -30.78 -11.09
CA TYR A 380 -17.28 -30.29 -9.89
C TYR A 380 -18.30 -29.19 -10.22
N LEU A 381 -17.93 -28.19 -11.05
CA LEU A 381 -18.83 -27.09 -11.41
C LEU A 381 -20.06 -27.56 -12.18
N ILE A 382 -19.87 -28.49 -13.12
CA ILE A 382 -20.98 -29.10 -13.88
C ILE A 382 -21.91 -29.86 -12.92
N GLY A 383 -21.34 -30.65 -12.00
CA GLY A 383 -22.10 -31.38 -10.99
C GLY A 383 -22.84 -30.48 -10.00
N ASP A 384 -22.19 -29.44 -9.47
CA ASP A 384 -22.79 -28.50 -8.51
C ASP A 384 -23.99 -27.77 -9.13
N GLN A 385 -23.87 -27.33 -10.39
CA GLN A 385 -24.99 -26.71 -11.11
C GLN A 385 -26.16 -27.69 -11.26
N ALA A 386 -25.91 -28.94 -11.67
CA ALA A 386 -26.95 -29.94 -11.83
C ALA A 386 -27.64 -30.31 -10.50
N VAL A 387 -26.86 -30.44 -9.43
CA VAL A 387 -27.38 -30.72 -8.07
C VAL A 387 -28.26 -29.57 -7.58
N ARG A 388 -27.83 -28.31 -7.75
CA ARG A 388 -28.62 -27.13 -7.36
C ARG A 388 -29.95 -27.05 -8.08
N GLU A 389 -29.99 -27.38 -9.38
CA GLU A 389 -31.25 -27.40 -10.13
C GLU A 389 -32.13 -28.60 -9.77
N ALA A 390 -31.54 -29.78 -9.54
CA ALA A 390 -32.28 -30.97 -9.13
C ALA A 390 -32.89 -30.81 -7.73
N ALA A 391 -32.18 -30.16 -6.80
CA ALA A 391 -32.64 -29.92 -5.43
C ALA A 391 -33.89 -29.04 -5.33
N LYS A 392 -34.18 -28.25 -6.39
CA LYS A 392 -35.43 -27.49 -6.50
C LYS A 392 -36.64 -28.38 -6.86
N LYS A 393 -36.40 -29.57 -7.43
CA LYS A 393 -37.45 -30.44 -8.00
C LYS A 393 -37.71 -31.70 -7.19
N ALA A 394 -36.69 -32.26 -6.54
CA ALA A 394 -36.80 -33.51 -5.78
C ALA A 394 -35.83 -33.53 -4.58
N LYS A 395 -36.09 -34.41 -3.61
CA LYS A 395 -35.24 -34.55 -2.42
C LYS A 395 -34.01 -35.41 -2.72
N PRO A 396 -32.80 -35.02 -2.26
CA PRO A 396 -31.62 -35.85 -2.36
C PRO A 396 -31.84 -37.29 -1.85
N GLY A 397 -31.29 -38.27 -2.58
CA GLY A 397 -31.39 -39.69 -2.23
C GLY A 397 -32.54 -40.45 -2.89
N THR A 398 -33.50 -39.78 -3.55
CA THR A 398 -34.61 -40.46 -4.24
C THR A 398 -34.28 -40.83 -5.70
N GLN A 399 -35.12 -41.66 -6.32
CA GLN A 399 -34.99 -41.99 -7.75
C GLN A 399 -35.29 -40.77 -8.63
N GLU A 400 -36.26 -39.95 -8.24
CA GLU A 400 -36.67 -38.73 -8.92
C GLU A 400 -35.56 -37.68 -8.90
N PHE A 401 -34.80 -37.58 -7.80
CA PHE A 401 -33.65 -36.68 -7.72
C PHE A 401 -32.51 -37.09 -8.64
N ARG A 402 -32.26 -38.40 -8.78
CA ARG A 402 -31.26 -38.91 -9.72
C ARG A 402 -31.66 -38.65 -11.18
N ALA A 403 -32.95 -38.77 -11.50
CA ALA A 403 -33.48 -38.37 -12.80
C ALA A 403 -33.34 -36.85 -13.03
N ALA A 404 -33.70 -36.04 -12.03
CA ALA A 404 -33.60 -34.58 -12.12
C ALA A 404 -32.15 -34.07 -12.27
N ILE A 405 -31.15 -34.74 -11.68
CA ILE A 405 -29.73 -34.43 -11.93
C ILE A 405 -29.38 -34.68 -13.40
N ARG A 406 -29.77 -35.84 -13.94
CA ARG A 406 -29.50 -36.18 -15.35
C ARG A 406 -30.11 -35.15 -16.30
N ASP A 407 -31.37 -34.81 -16.08
CA ASP A 407 -32.08 -33.81 -16.89
C ASP A 407 -31.44 -32.42 -16.75
N ALA A 408 -30.91 -32.08 -15.57
CA ALA A 408 -30.26 -30.79 -15.34
C ALA A 408 -28.89 -30.69 -16.04
N LEU A 409 -28.11 -31.78 -16.06
CA LEU A 409 -26.85 -31.87 -16.80
C LEU A 409 -27.09 -31.59 -18.30
N GLU A 410 -28.17 -32.13 -18.86
CA GLU A 410 -28.50 -32.00 -20.29
C GLU A 410 -29.44 -30.83 -20.61
N SER A 411 -29.57 -29.86 -19.71
CA SER A 411 -30.52 -28.74 -19.85
C SER A 411 -30.16 -27.72 -20.94
N GLY A 412 -28.95 -27.81 -21.52
CA GLY A 412 -28.42 -26.82 -22.45
C GLY A 412 -28.04 -25.49 -21.80
N LYS A 413 -27.97 -25.43 -20.47
CA LYS A 413 -27.44 -24.28 -19.71
C LYS A 413 -25.92 -24.30 -19.74
N GLU A 414 -25.31 -23.15 -19.97
CA GLU A 414 -23.86 -23.03 -20.00
C GLU A 414 -23.25 -23.06 -18.58
N VAL A 415 -22.19 -23.86 -18.41
CA VAL A 415 -21.33 -23.90 -17.22
C VAL A 415 -19.92 -23.53 -17.65
N VAL A 416 -19.35 -22.48 -17.08
CA VAL A 416 -18.01 -22.00 -17.42
C VAL A 416 -16.98 -22.74 -16.56
N GLY A 417 -16.09 -23.51 -17.18
CA GLY A 417 -14.95 -24.14 -16.55
C GLY A 417 -13.61 -23.62 -17.05
N VAL A 418 -12.53 -24.24 -16.59
CA VAL A 418 -11.13 -23.92 -16.90
C VAL A 418 -10.77 -24.34 -18.33
N HIS A 419 -11.29 -25.47 -18.81
CA HIS A 419 -10.97 -25.98 -20.15
C HIS A 419 -11.99 -25.61 -21.24
N GLY A 420 -13.14 -25.02 -20.87
CA GLY A 420 -14.17 -24.65 -21.83
C GLY A 420 -15.45 -24.16 -21.20
N VAL A 421 -16.40 -23.80 -22.06
CA VAL A 421 -17.79 -23.54 -21.67
C VAL A 421 -18.61 -24.77 -22.04
N TYR A 422 -19.19 -25.40 -21.02
CA TYR A 422 -19.93 -26.65 -21.15
C TYR A 422 -21.43 -26.39 -21.32
N LYS A 423 -22.04 -26.94 -22.36
CA LYS A 423 -23.46 -26.85 -22.72
C LYS A 423 -23.94 -28.22 -23.22
N MET A 424 -24.13 -29.16 -22.29
CA MET A 424 -24.61 -30.49 -22.65
C MET A 424 -26.11 -30.46 -22.97
N THR A 425 -26.51 -31.26 -23.96
CA THR A 425 -27.91 -31.46 -24.37
C THR A 425 -28.18 -32.95 -24.55
N PRO A 426 -29.44 -33.41 -24.69
CA PRO A 426 -29.72 -34.82 -24.94
C PRO A 426 -29.16 -35.35 -26.27
N LYS A 427 -28.66 -34.47 -27.15
CA LYS A 427 -28.05 -34.81 -28.43
C LYS A 427 -26.54 -34.55 -28.47
N ASP A 428 -26.00 -33.87 -27.46
CA ASP A 428 -24.59 -33.54 -27.32
C ASP A 428 -24.18 -33.65 -25.86
N HIS A 429 -23.67 -34.83 -25.51
CA HIS A 429 -23.16 -35.11 -24.17
C HIS A 429 -21.69 -34.72 -24.00
N THR A 430 -21.03 -34.17 -25.03
CA THR A 430 -19.67 -33.63 -24.90
C THR A 430 -19.73 -32.21 -24.37
N GLY A 431 -20.70 -31.42 -24.86
CA GLY A 431 -21.05 -30.11 -24.33
C GLY A 431 -19.99 -29.04 -24.52
N VAL A 432 -18.87 -29.30 -25.17
CA VAL A 432 -17.87 -28.29 -25.50
C VAL A 432 -17.94 -27.96 -26.98
N ASP A 433 -17.71 -26.68 -27.31
CA ASP A 433 -17.68 -26.21 -28.70
C ASP A 433 -16.29 -25.65 -29.07
N GLU A 434 -16.23 -24.93 -30.18
CA GLU A 434 -14.99 -24.30 -30.68
C GLU A 434 -14.25 -23.44 -29.64
N ARG A 435 -14.93 -22.95 -28.60
CA ARG A 435 -14.30 -22.19 -27.50
C ARG A 435 -13.34 -23.03 -26.66
N ALA A 436 -13.50 -24.36 -26.66
CA ALA A 436 -12.63 -25.30 -25.96
C ALA A 436 -11.54 -25.90 -26.88
N ALA A 437 -11.55 -25.57 -28.17
CA ALA A 437 -10.62 -26.12 -29.15
C ALA A 437 -9.36 -25.26 -29.25
N ALA A 438 -8.20 -25.86 -28.99
CA ALA A 438 -6.90 -25.26 -29.23
C ALA A 438 -6.16 -26.05 -30.32
N LEU A 439 -5.79 -25.38 -31.40
CA LEU A 439 -5.04 -26.02 -32.48
C LEU A 439 -3.57 -26.08 -32.07
N VAL A 440 -2.99 -27.27 -32.06
CA VAL A 440 -1.60 -27.51 -31.66
C VAL A 440 -0.85 -28.21 -32.78
N GLN A 441 0.42 -27.82 -32.99
CA GLN A 441 1.33 -28.49 -33.90
C GLN A 441 2.30 -29.35 -33.10
N VAL A 442 2.48 -30.61 -33.50
CA VAL A 442 3.57 -31.44 -32.99
C VAL A 442 4.84 -31.05 -33.72
N ASN A 443 5.82 -30.52 -32.99
CA ASN A 443 7.13 -30.17 -33.51
C ASN A 443 8.19 -30.88 -32.66
N ASN A 444 8.99 -31.75 -33.27
CA ASN A 444 10.01 -32.57 -32.61
C ASN A 444 9.52 -33.28 -31.34
N GLY A 445 8.30 -33.84 -31.39
CA GLY A 445 7.70 -34.58 -30.26
C GLY A 445 7.10 -33.72 -29.14
N GLY A 446 7.13 -32.39 -29.26
CA GLY A 446 6.46 -31.46 -28.35
C GLY A 446 5.22 -30.80 -28.96
N TRP A 447 4.24 -30.47 -28.13
CA TRP A 447 3.03 -29.72 -28.53
C TRP A 447 3.30 -28.21 -28.52
N LYS A 448 3.05 -27.53 -29.64
CA LYS A 448 3.15 -26.08 -29.76
C LYS A 448 1.79 -25.50 -30.17
N LEU A 449 1.26 -24.56 -29.38
CA LEU A 449 0.00 -23.88 -29.73
C LEU A 449 0.13 -23.13 -31.05
N ILE A 450 -0.79 -23.37 -31.97
CA ILE A 450 -0.96 -22.62 -33.22
C ILE A 450 -1.89 -21.45 -32.91
N ASN A 451 -1.32 -20.24 -32.88
CA ASN A 451 -2.11 -19.02 -32.86
C ASN A 451 -2.70 -18.81 -34.26
N VAL A 452 -3.94 -19.27 -34.47
CA VAL A 452 -4.72 -18.89 -35.65
C VAL A 452 -5.10 -17.42 -35.44
N LYS A 453 -4.60 -16.54 -36.32
CA LYS A 453 -4.87 -15.09 -36.27
C LYS A 453 -6.30 -14.76 -36.65
#